data_AF-A0A8J3FX16-F1
#
_entry.id   AF-A0A8J3FX16-F1
#
_cell.length_a   1.000
_cell.length_b   1.000
_cell.length_c   1.000
_cell.angle_alpha   90.00
_cell.angle_beta   90.00
_cell.angle_gamma   90.00
#
_symmetry.space_group_name_H-M   'P 1'
#
loop_
_entity.id
_entity.type
_entity.pdbx_description
1 polymer ?
#
loop_
_entity_poly.entity_id
_entity_poly.type
_entity_poly.pdbx_seq_one_letter_code
_entity_poly.pdbx_strand_id
1 'polypeptide(L)' 'MADSAIEPNACRWCHAPQREHYQRWKRPVGWHRFAHPTDAQRLTRMRARRTKKEEAKRG' A
#
# COMPACT_ATOMS: atom_id res chain seq x y z
N MET A 1 12.09 -11.61 4.49
CA MET A 1 10.93 -11.03 5.21
C MET A 1 10.20 -10.17 4.20
N ALA A 2 8.97 -10.56 3.82
CA ALA A 2 8.28 -10.03 2.65
C ALA A 2 8.36 -8.50 2.62
N ASP A 3 9.19 -7.96 1.74
CA ASP A 3 9.18 -6.55 1.37
C ASP A 3 7.75 -6.33 0.89
N SER A 4 6.92 -5.81 1.78
CA SER A 4 5.59 -5.27 1.53
C SER A 4 5.75 -4.00 0.69
N ALA A 5 6.65 -4.05 -0.30
CA ALA A 5 6.96 -3.03 -1.27
C ALA A 5 5.70 -2.78 -2.05
N ILE A 6 4.90 -1.93 -1.42
CA ILE A 6 4.02 -1.02 -2.08
C ILE A 6 3.05 -1.83 -2.93
N GLU A 7 2.28 -2.72 -2.29
CA GLU A 7 1.12 -3.29 -2.95
C GLU A 7 0.21 -2.13 -3.36
N PRO A 8 0.07 -1.85 -4.67
CA PRO A 8 -0.60 -0.64 -5.11
C PRO A 8 -2.07 -0.65 -4.65
N ASN A 9 -2.64 -1.84 -4.52
CA ASN A 9 -4.04 -2.07 -4.15
C ASN A 9 -4.28 -2.24 -2.65
N ALA A 10 -3.27 -2.12 -1.79
CA ALA A 10 -3.45 -2.21 -0.35
C ALA A 10 -4.33 -1.07 0.18
N CYS A 11 -4.97 -1.29 1.33
CA CYS A 11 -5.90 -0.33 1.93
C CYS A 11 -5.31 1.08 1.95
N ARG A 12 -6.12 2.08 1.59
CA ARG A 12 -5.69 3.47 1.51
C ARG A 12 -5.20 4.05 2.83
N TRP A 13 -5.62 3.45 3.95
CA TRP A 13 -5.29 3.88 5.31
C TRP A 13 -4.26 2.97 5.95
N CYS A 14 -4.55 1.68 6.06
CA CYS A 14 -3.69 0.72 6.77
C CYS A 14 -2.51 0.21 5.96
N HIS A 15 -2.53 0.37 4.62
CA HIS A 15 -1.55 -0.25 3.71
C HIS A 15 -1.49 -1.78 3.82
N ALA A 16 -2.52 -2.41 4.41
CA ALA A 16 -2.65 -3.86 4.47
C ALA A 16 -3.40 -4.39 3.23
N PRO A 17 -3.06 -5.58 2.75
CA PRO A 17 -3.73 -6.22 1.62
C PRO A 17 -5.20 -6.54 1.94
N GLN A 18 -6.05 -6.58 0.91
CA GLN A 18 -7.49 -6.74 1.07
C GLN A 18 -7.87 -8.02 1.85
N ARG A 19 -7.16 -9.12 1.57
CA ARG A 19 -7.42 -10.44 2.17
C ARG A 19 -7.18 -10.49 3.68
N GLU A 20 -6.22 -9.72 4.17
CA GLU A 20 -5.80 -9.75 5.59
C GLU A 20 -6.25 -8.50 6.36
N HIS A 21 -6.95 -7.58 5.71
CA HIS A 21 -7.33 -6.30 6.31
C HIS A 21 -8.43 -6.45 7.36
N TYR A 22 -9.48 -7.23 7.05
CA TYR A 22 -10.70 -7.34 7.86
C TYR A 22 -11.21 -5.95 8.29
N GLN A 23 -11.33 -5.70 9.59
CA GLN A 23 -11.61 -4.40 10.18
C GLN A 23 -10.44 -3.97 11.08
N ARG A 24 -9.96 -2.74 10.90
CA ARG A 24 -8.86 -2.18 11.69
C ARG A 24 -9.16 -0.76 12.13
N TRP A 25 -8.61 -0.39 13.27
CA TRP A 25 -8.65 0.98 13.75
C TRP A 25 -7.37 1.72 13.38
N LYS A 26 -7.49 2.91 12.80
CA LYS A 26 -6.35 3.79 12.52
C LYS A 26 -6.75 5.24 12.71
N ARG A 27 -6.02 5.99 13.54
CA ARG A 27 -6.19 7.45 13.61
C ARG A 27 -5.63 8.10 12.34
N PRO A 28 -6.30 9.12 11.77
CA PRO A 28 -7.52 9.79 12.25
C PRO A 28 -8.86 9.16 11.79
N VAL A 29 -8.84 8.08 11.02
CA VAL A 29 -10.02 7.48 10.35
C VAL A 29 -10.95 6.72 11.30
N GLY A 30 -10.44 6.21 12.42
CA GLY A 30 -11.19 5.36 13.33
C GLY A 30 -11.32 3.91 12.83
N TRP A 31 -12.36 3.21 13.26
CA TRP A 31 -12.67 1.84 12.82
C TRP A 31 -13.11 1.85 11.37
N HIS A 32 -12.38 1.13 10.51
CA HIS A 32 -12.72 1.03 9.11
C HIS A 32 -12.49 -0.38 8.59
N ARG A 33 -13.29 -0.75 7.59
CA ARG A 33 -13.07 -1.93 6.76
C ARG A 33 -12.12 -1.57 5.62
N PHE A 34 -11.77 -2.55 4.81
CA PHE A 34 -10.90 -2.32 3.65
C PHE A 34 -11.45 -1.17 2.79
N ALA A 35 -10.59 -0.18 2.52
CA ALA A 35 -10.90 0.96 1.67
C ALA A 35 -9.93 0.98 0.50
N HIS A 36 -10.47 0.95 -0.71
CA HIS A 36 -9.67 0.98 -1.94
C HIS A 36 -8.78 2.25 -1.98
N PRO A 37 -7.52 2.13 -2.43
CA PRO A 37 -6.65 3.27 -2.64
C PRO A 37 -7.14 4.16 -3.78
N THR A 38 -6.99 5.46 -3.56
CA THR A 38 -7.24 6.47 -4.61
C THR A 38 -6.26 6.26 -5.77
N ASP A 39 -6.62 6.73 -6.96
CA ASP A 39 -5.75 6.60 -8.14
C ASP A 39 -4.43 7.35 -7.95
N ALA A 40 -4.45 8.50 -7.26
CA ALA A 40 -3.24 9.22 -6.87
C ALA A 40 -2.33 8.38 -5.96
N GLN A 41 -2.90 7.69 -4.95
CA GLN A 41 -2.13 6.79 -4.10
C GLN A 41 -1.58 5.60 -4.89
N ARG A 42 -2.38 4.99 -5.78
CA ARG A 42 -1.92 3.90 -6.65
C ARG A 42 -0.77 4.35 -7.55
N LEU A 43 -0.85 5.55 -8.14
CA LEU A 43 0.19 6.09 -9.01
C LEU A 43 1.50 6.32 -8.25
N THR A 44 1.46 7.00 -7.09
CA THR A 44 2.64 7.22 -6.26
C THR A 44 3.29 5.90 -5.86
N ARG A 45 2.46 4.92 -5.49
CA ARG A 45 2.90 3.58 -5.13
C ARG A 45 3.60 2.85 -6.28
N MET A 46 3.00 2.85 -7.47
CA MET A 46 3.58 2.27 -8.67
C MET A 46 4.92 2.92 -9.05
N ARG A 47 5.03 4.24 -8.93
CA ARG A 47 6.28 4.97 -9.15
C ARG A 47 7.37 4.54 -8.17
N ALA A 48 7.06 4.51 -6.87
CA ALA A 48 8.02 4.07 -5.86
C ALA A 48 8.46 2.62 -6.06
N ARG A 49 7.54 1.72 -6.47
CA ARG A 49 7.88 0.35 -6.85
C ARG A 49 8.82 0.30 -8.06
N ARG A 50 8.64 1.17 -9.05
CA ARG A 50 9.54 1.28 -10.21
C ARG A 50 10.92 1.75 -9.78
N THR A 51 11.02 2.82 -8.99
CA THR A 51 12.32 3.33 -8.49
C THR A 51 13.09 2.25 -7.75
N LYS A 52 12.46 1.53 -6.82
CA LYS A 52 13.09 0.40 -6.10
C LYS A 52 13.66 -0.66 -7.06
N LYS A 53 12.96 -0.98 -8.15
CA LYS A 53 13.45 -1.95 -9.15
C LYS A 53 14.67 -1.42 -9.91
N GLU A 54 14.67 -0.14 -10.29
CA GLU A 54 15.81 0.47 -10.97
C GLU A 54 17.05 0.54 -10.04
N GLU A 55 16.85 0.86 -8.76
CA GLU A 55 17.91 0.83 -7.75
C GLU A 55 18.48 -0.59 -7.58
N ALA A 56 17.61 -1.59 -7.45
CA ALA A 56 18.02 -2.99 -7.33
C ALA A 56 18.73 -3.55 -8.58
N LYS A 57 18.51 -2.96 -9.75
CA LYS A 57 19.21 -3.33 -11.00
C LYS A 57 20.60 -2.70 -11.12
N ARG A 58 20.84 -1.60 -10.40
CA ARG A 58 22.05 -0.78 -10.49
C ARG A 58 23.11 -1.15 -9.44
N GLY A 59 22.72 -1.86 -8.39
CA GLY A 59 23.64 -2.56 -7.48
C GLY A 59 23.98 -3.95 -7.99
#